data_AF-A0A7X6Y930-F1
#
_entry.id   AF-A0A7X6Y930-F1
#
_cell.length_a   1.000
_cell.length_b   1.000
_cell.length_c   1.000
_cell.angle_alpha   90.00
_cell.angle_beta   90.00
_cell.angle_gamma   90.00
#
_symmetry.space_group_name_H-M   'P 1'
#
loop_
_entity.id
_entity.type
_entity.pdbx_description
1 polymer ?
#
loop_
_entity_poly.entity_id
_entity_poly.type
_entity_poly.pdbx_seq_one_letter_code
_entity_poly.pdbx_strand_id
1 'polypeptide(L)'
;MLRGLKNWFRGAKEAAPAPDQASTQEFYYKLELNIQLFRELLDNCVDVKYRYFQLGTQPSRAACIIYLDNMIDKKSLEDNVLAPLTGIKTASFLQEADLLNRIEQQLVEAIETKIIPKLDKAVAVLLDGQGILFIDGINQALGLNIKRLEIRSIEEAASETAVRGPRDAFVELLGINLTLLRRRLKTPQLKMEKLQLGNLSKTDVVIAYLKGIADPEIVEEVKNRIS
;
A
#
# COMPACT_ATOMS: atom_id res chain seq x y z
N MET A 1 30.00 21.35 29.62
CA MET A 1 30.52 20.87 28.32
C MET A 1 29.39 20.13 27.61
N LEU A 2 29.09 20.57 26.37
CA LEU A 2 28.32 19.91 25.30
C LEU A 2 26.89 19.43 25.67
N ARG A 3 25.75 20.12 25.46
CA ARG A 3 25.27 21.13 24.49
C ARG A 3 25.74 20.90 23.05
N GLY A 4 25.08 20.00 22.32
CA GLY A 4 25.40 19.78 20.90
C GLY A 4 24.57 18.77 20.09
N LEU A 5 23.38 18.33 20.53
CA LEU A 5 22.62 17.28 19.81
C LEU A 5 21.21 17.70 19.35
N LYS A 6 20.84 18.99 19.44
CA LYS A 6 19.49 19.48 19.10
C LYS A 6 19.35 20.22 17.77
N ASN A 7 20.40 20.33 16.95
CA ASN A 7 20.40 21.18 15.75
C ASN A 7 20.59 20.46 14.40
N TRP A 8 20.51 19.13 14.33
CA TRP A 8 20.72 18.41 13.06
C TRP A 8 19.46 18.10 12.23
N PHE A 9 18.26 18.36 12.73
CA PHE A 9 17.01 18.10 11.99
C PHE A 9 16.40 19.36 11.35
N ARG A 10 17.21 20.36 10.98
CA ARG A 10 16.76 21.54 10.23
C ARG A 10 17.63 21.75 8.98
N GLY A 11 17.18 21.16 7.88
CA GLY A 11 17.76 21.27 6.53
C GLY A 11 18.06 19.86 5.99
N ALA A 12 17.39 19.33 4.98
CA ALA A 12 16.61 19.92 3.90
C ALA A 12 15.23 19.24 3.81
N LYS A 13 14.17 20.04 3.69
CA LYS A 13 12.94 19.59 3.03
C LYS A 13 13.28 19.56 1.54
N GLU A 14 13.81 18.45 1.05
CA GLU A 14 13.60 18.13 -0.36
C GLU A 14 12.09 17.90 -0.50
N ALA A 15 11.43 18.81 -1.20
CA ALA A 15 10.02 18.68 -1.50
C ALA A 15 9.84 17.40 -2.31
N ALA A 16 8.91 16.54 -1.88
CA ALA A 16 8.49 15.39 -2.64
C ALA A 16 8.17 15.84 -4.08
N PRO A 17 8.67 15.14 -5.12
CA PRO A 17 8.43 15.52 -6.49
C PRO A 17 6.93 15.57 -6.79
N ALA A 18 6.52 16.56 -7.58
CA ALA A 18 5.14 16.70 -8.05
C ALA A 18 4.68 15.41 -8.75
N PRO A 19 3.38 15.07 -8.73
CA PRO A 19 2.87 13.79 -9.25
C PRO A 19 3.24 13.48 -10.72
N ASP A 20 3.57 14.48 -11.54
CA ASP A 20 4.07 14.30 -12.92
C ASP A 20 5.55 13.86 -13.00
N GLN A 21 6.36 14.13 -11.97
CA GLN A 21 7.77 13.72 -11.89
C GLN A 21 7.97 12.32 -11.30
N ALA A 22 6.94 11.73 -10.69
CA ALA A 22 6.97 10.35 -10.19
C ALA A 22 7.09 9.30 -11.31
N SER A 23 6.90 9.70 -12.57
CA SER A 23 6.86 8.86 -13.77
C SER A 23 8.20 8.19 -14.14
N THR A 24 9.34 8.59 -13.55
CA THR A 24 10.66 8.08 -13.98
C THR A 24 11.58 7.64 -12.83
N GLN A 25 11.17 7.80 -11.56
CA GLN A 25 12.04 7.52 -10.43
C GLN A 25 12.29 6.02 -10.22
N GLU A 26 13.55 5.62 -10.21
CA GLU A 26 14.02 4.29 -9.82
C GLU A 26 14.06 4.14 -8.30
N PHE A 27 14.07 2.90 -7.81
CA PHE A 27 14.13 2.64 -6.38
C PHE A 27 15.57 2.75 -5.84
N TYR A 28 15.67 3.13 -4.57
CA TYR A 28 16.92 3.15 -3.83
C TYR A 28 17.28 1.74 -3.34
N TYR A 29 18.56 1.49 -3.08
CA TYR A 29 18.99 0.26 -2.40
C TYR A 29 18.54 0.20 -0.94
N LYS A 30 18.39 1.36 -0.29
CA LYS A 30 18.01 1.46 1.11
C LYS A 30 16.50 1.38 1.27
N LEU A 31 16.03 0.39 2.02
CA LEU A 31 14.60 0.13 2.22
C LEU A 31 13.85 1.37 2.72
N GLU A 32 14.38 2.06 3.74
CA GLU A 32 13.67 3.17 4.38
C GLU A 32 13.40 4.33 3.42
N LEU A 33 14.29 4.58 2.45
CA LEU A 33 14.09 5.62 1.44
C LEU A 33 12.92 5.29 0.53
N ASN A 34 12.83 4.03 0.08
CA ASN A 34 11.70 3.58 -0.74
C ASN A 34 10.38 3.67 0.03
N ILE A 35 10.36 3.23 1.29
CA ILE A 35 9.12 3.32 2.08
C ILE A 35 8.72 4.77 2.33
N GLN A 36 9.66 5.68 2.51
CA GLN A 36 9.38 7.11 2.65
C GLN A 36 8.69 7.69 1.41
N LEU A 37 9.11 7.30 0.18
CA LEU A 37 8.44 7.72 -1.05
C LEU A 37 6.95 7.36 -1.03
N PHE A 38 6.60 6.14 -0.62
CA PHE A 38 5.20 5.71 -0.53
C PHE A 38 4.44 6.43 0.59
N ARG A 39 5.10 6.70 1.73
CA ARG A 39 4.47 7.43 2.84
C ARG A 39 4.12 8.87 2.46
N GLU A 40 4.96 9.52 1.64
CA GLU A 40 4.71 10.87 1.15
C GLU A 40 3.64 10.89 0.07
N LEU A 41 3.74 9.97 -0.90
CA LEU A 41 2.78 9.88 -2.01
C LEU A 41 1.37 9.49 -1.54
N LEU A 42 1.30 8.51 -0.63
CA LEU A 42 0.07 7.98 -0.06
C LEU A 42 -0.16 8.52 1.35
N ASP A 43 0.29 9.75 1.62
CA ASP A 43 -0.08 10.49 2.82
C ASP A 43 -1.60 10.50 2.97
N ASN A 44 -2.08 10.55 4.21
CA ASN A 44 -3.51 10.65 4.50
C ASN A 44 -4.37 9.51 3.90
N CYS A 45 -3.80 8.31 3.78
CA CYS A 45 -4.50 7.09 3.35
C CYS A 45 -4.50 6.05 4.49
N VAL A 46 -5.59 5.92 5.24
CA VAL A 46 -5.69 4.95 6.36
C VAL A 46 -5.67 3.49 5.90
N ASP A 47 -6.07 3.26 4.66
CA ASP A 47 -6.19 1.96 4.02
C ASP A 47 -4.85 1.40 3.56
N VAL A 48 -3.79 2.20 3.47
CA VAL A 48 -2.45 1.72 3.12
C VAL A 48 -1.76 1.13 4.35
N LYS A 49 -1.26 -0.10 4.24
CA LYS A 49 -0.50 -0.79 5.29
C LYS A 49 0.94 -1.04 4.86
N TYR A 50 1.84 -0.93 5.83
CA TYR A 50 3.27 -1.18 5.70
C TYR A 50 3.65 -2.26 6.70
N ARG A 51 3.96 -3.46 6.22
CA ARG A 51 4.27 -4.60 7.06
C ARG A 51 5.74 -4.95 6.96
N TYR A 52 6.49 -4.60 7.99
CA TYR A 52 7.92 -4.89 8.11
C TYR A 52 8.14 -6.31 8.63
N PHE A 53 9.15 -6.98 8.09
CA PHE A 53 9.58 -8.30 8.53
C PHE A 53 11.07 -8.51 8.21
N GLN A 54 11.64 -9.57 8.76
CA GLN A 54 13.00 -9.99 8.44
C GLN A 54 12.93 -11.12 7.42
N LEU A 55 13.58 -10.91 6.27
CA LEU A 55 13.75 -11.89 5.21
C LEU A 55 14.89 -12.84 5.57
N GLY A 56 14.57 -14.12 5.68
CA GLY A 56 15.51 -15.19 5.96
C GLY A 56 16.18 -15.13 7.34
N THR A 57 17.01 -16.14 7.63
CA THR A 57 17.50 -16.39 8.99
C THR A 57 18.96 -15.97 9.24
N GLN A 58 19.85 -16.01 8.24
CA GLN A 58 21.27 -15.64 8.40
C GLN A 58 21.95 -15.31 7.04
N PRO A 59 22.47 -14.09 6.80
CA PRO A 59 22.06 -12.86 7.45
C PRO A 59 20.62 -12.52 7.07
N SER A 60 19.81 -12.09 8.05
CA SER A 60 18.47 -11.61 7.73
C SER A 60 18.56 -10.23 7.08
N ARG A 61 17.67 -9.95 6.11
CA ARG A 61 17.54 -8.62 5.51
C ARG A 61 16.21 -8.00 5.93
N ALA A 62 16.20 -6.70 6.20
CA ALA A 62 14.94 -6.01 6.42
C ALA A 62 14.11 -6.01 5.14
N ALA A 63 12.82 -6.24 5.26
CA ALA A 63 11.89 -6.21 4.15
C ALA A 63 10.56 -5.57 4.59
N CYS A 64 9.82 -5.02 3.62
CA CYS A 64 8.51 -4.44 3.87
C CYS A 64 7.56 -4.77 2.73
N ILE A 65 6.34 -5.19 3.09
CA ILE A 65 5.23 -5.34 2.15
C ILE A 65 4.30 -4.14 2.31
N ILE A 66 4.02 -3.45 1.21
CA ILE A 66 3.04 -2.37 1.12
C ILE A 66 1.79 -2.92 0.43
N TYR A 67 0.61 -2.70 1.01
CA TYR A 67 -0.66 -3.16 0.43
C TYR A 67 -1.83 -2.28 0.88
N LEU A 68 -2.93 -2.33 0.13
CA LEU A 68 -4.21 -1.75 0.54
C LEU A 68 -5.00 -2.77 1.37
N ASP A 69 -5.33 -2.39 2.61
CA ASP A 69 -6.14 -3.20 3.51
C ASP A 69 -7.52 -3.46 2.89
N ASN A 70 -8.06 -4.64 3.15
CA ASN A 70 -9.32 -5.14 2.58
C ASN A 70 -9.35 -5.37 1.04
N MET A 71 -8.33 -4.93 0.29
CA MET A 71 -8.18 -5.26 -1.13
C MET A 71 -7.36 -6.52 -1.39
N ILE A 72 -6.63 -7.01 -0.39
CA ILE A 72 -5.85 -8.26 -0.46
C ILE A 72 -6.54 -9.43 0.26
N ASP A 73 -6.16 -10.64 -0.14
CA ASP A 73 -6.38 -11.85 0.64
C ASP A 73 -5.31 -11.95 1.75
N LYS A 74 -5.75 -11.76 3.00
CA LYS A 74 -4.87 -11.81 4.18
C LYS A 74 -4.29 -13.21 4.38
N LYS A 75 -5.02 -14.27 4.04
CA LYS A 75 -4.53 -15.64 4.13
C LYS A 75 -3.42 -15.88 3.11
N SER A 76 -3.60 -15.42 1.88
CA SER A 76 -2.56 -15.48 0.85
C SER A 76 -1.30 -14.70 1.26
N LEU A 77 -1.45 -13.51 1.88
CA LEU A 77 -0.30 -12.77 2.42
C LEU A 77 0.48 -13.55 3.50
N GLU A 78 -0.20 -14.19 4.45
CA GLU A 78 0.47 -14.96 5.50
C GLU A 78 1.10 -16.25 4.95
N ASP A 79 0.28 -17.08 4.30
CA ASP A 79 0.62 -18.47 3.97
C ASP A 79 1.51 -18.55 2.72
N ASN A 80 1.27 -17.69 1.73
CA ASN A 80 1.95 -17.76 0.42
C ASN A 80 3.08 -16.74 0.27
N VAL A 81 3.19 -15.75 1.18
CA VAL A 81 4.25 -14.73 1.12
C VAL A 81 5.10 -14.75 2.38
N LEU A 82 4.53 -14.46 3.55
CA LEU A 82 5.36 -14.26 4.74
C LEU A 82 5.99 -15.54 5.29
N ALA A 83 5.22 -16.63 5.38
CA ALA A 83 5.74 -17.91 5.85
C ALA A 83 6.88 -18.44 4.95
N PRO A 84 6.76 -18.46 3.61
CA PRO A 84 7.85 -18.85 2.71
C PRO A 84 9.10 -17.96 2.86
N LEU A 85 8.93 -16.64 2.97
CA LEU A 85 10.05 -15.70 2.97
C LEU A 85 10.82 -15.63 4.30
N THR A 86 10.15 -15.86 5.43
CA THR A 86 10.81 -15.87 6.74
C THR A 86 11.67 -17.13 6.95
N GLY A 87 11.32 -18.24 6.32
CA GLY A 87 12.05 -19.52 6.42
C GLY A 87 13.30 -19.65 5.54
N ILE A 88 13.58 -18.69 4.65
CA ILE A 88 14.67 -18.79 3.67
C ILE A 88 16.05 -18.75 4.36
N LYS A 89 16.96 -19.63 3.95
CA LYS A 89 18.37 -19.53 4.34
C LYS A 89 19.08 -18.56 3.39
N THR A 90 19.36 -17.35 3.87
CA THR A 90 19.97 -16.27 3.10
C THR A 90 21.49 -16.35 2.92
N ALA A 91 22.15 -17.27 3.62
CA ALA A 91 23.61 -17.40 3.67
C ALA A 91 24.26 -17.80 2.32
N SER A 92 23.47 -18.30 1.37
CA SER A 92 23.98 -18.87 0.11
C SER A 92 24.10 -17.87 -1.04
N PHE A 93 23.88 -16.57 -0.80
CA PHE A 93 23.67 -15.60 -1.88
C PHE A 93 24.86 -14.65 -2.03
N LEU A 94 25.54 -14.76 -3.17
CA LEU A 94 26.73 -13.98 -3.51
C LEU A 94 26.39 -12.63 -4.18
N GLN A 95 25.22 -12.51 -4.84
CA GLN A 95 24.78 -11.30 -5.57
C GLN A 95 23.30 -10.98 -5.33
N GLU A 96 22.93 -9.69 -5.46
CA GLU A 96 21.58 -9.18 -5.20
C GLU A 96 20.53 -9.64 -6.22
N ALA A 97 20.91 -9.71 -7.50
CA ALA A 97 20.04 -10.22 -8.57
C ALA A 97 19.63 -11.68 -8.35
N ASP A 98 20.55 -12.49 -7.81
CA ASP A 98 20.29 -13.90 -7.49
C ASP A 98 19.29 -14.05 -6.34
N LEU A 99 19.28 -13.10 -5.40
CA LEU A 99 18.33 -13.11 -4.29
C LEU A 99 16.91 -12.80 -4.76
N LEU A 100 16.73 -11.74 -5.57
CA LEU A 100 15.40 -11.37 -6.05
C LEU A 100 14.79 -12.47 -6.93
N ASN A 101 15.58 -13.03 -7.86
CA ASN A 101 15.12 -14.12 -8.72
C ASN A 101 14.74 -15.38 -7.92
N ARG A 102 15.46 -15.71 -6.86
CA ARG A 102 15.10 -16.85 -6.00
C ARG A 102 13.83 -16.62 -5.20
N ILE A 103 13.66 -15.41 -4.69
CA ILE A 103 12.42 -15.00 -4.00
C ILE A 103 11.25 -15.10 -4.96
N GLU A 104 11.41 -14.59 -6.18
CA GLU A 104 10.41 -14.72 -7.24
C GLU A 104 10.09 -16.20 -7.49
N GLN A 105 11.09 -17.04 -7.76
CA GLN A 105 10.89 -18.47 -7.99
C GLN A 105 10.14 -19.19 -6.85
N GLN A 106 10.47 -18.87 -5.60
CA GLN A 106 9.81 -19.47 -4.45
C GLN A 106 8.35 -19.02 -4.30
N LEU A 107 8.05 -17.76 -4.64
CA LEU A 107 6.69 -17.23 -4.55
C LEU A 107 5.82 -17.64 -5.73
N VAL A 108 6.40 -17.82 -6.92
CA VAL A 108 5.69 -18.23 -8.15
C VAL A 108 4.98 -19.58 -8.00
N GLU A 109 5.41 -20.44 -7.07
CA GLU A 109 4.71 -21.69 -6.75
C GLU A 109 3.29 -21.46 -6.22
N ALA A 110 3.03 -20.32 -5.58
CA ALA A 110 1.77 -20.04 -4.90
C ALA A 110 1.03 -18.81 -5.45
N ILE A 111 1.74 -17.80 -5.96
CA ILE A 111 1.17 -16.54 -6.43
C ILE A 111 1.87 -16.01 -7.67
N GLU A 112 1.15 -15.28 -8.52
CA GLU A 112 1.78 -14.52 -9.61
C GLU A 112 2.60 -13.36 -9.02
N THR A 113 3.83 -13.21 -9.52
CA THR A 113 4.72 -12.12 -9.12
C THR A 113 5.30 -11.42 -10.35
N LYS A 114 5.77 -10.18 -10.16
CA LYS A 114 6.35 -9.40 -11.24
C LYS A 114 7.39 -8.43 -10.70
N ILE A 115 8.57 -8.41 -11.30
CA ILE A 115 9.59 -7.40 -10.99
C ILE A 115 9.14 -6.02 -11.49
N ILE A 116 9.22 -5.02 -10.61
CA ILE A 116 8.81 -3.65 -10.85
C ILE A 116 10.02 -2.73 -10.64
N PRO A 117 10.55 -2.11 -11.71
CA PRO A 117 11.76 -1.29 -11.61
C PRO A 117 11.51 0.18 -11.23
N LYS A 118 10.26 0.66 -11.27
CA LYS A 118 9.93 2.09 -11.16
C LYS A 118 8.77 2.37 -10.23
N LEU A 119 8.80 3.55 -9.61
CA LEU A 119 7.80 4.00 -8.64
C LEU A 119 6.38 4.07 -9.22
N ASP A 120 6.21 4.68 -10.39
CA ASP A 120 4.91 4.83 -11.07
C ASP A 120 4.19 3.49 -11.28
N LYS A 121 4.91 2.49 -11.77
CA LYS A 121 4.40 1.14 -11.99
C LYS A 121 4.04 0.44 -10.69
N ALA A 122 4.85 0.64 -9.64
CA ALA A 122 4.56 0.06 -8.34
C ALA A 122 3.29 0.68 -7.75
N VAL A 123 3.14 2.00 -7.81
CA VAL A 123 1.93 2.70 -7.37
C VAL A 123 0.71 2.21 -8.13
N ALA A 124 0.79 2.02 -9.45
CA ALA A 124 -0.30 1.46 -10.24
C ALA A 124 -0.69 0.04 -9.80
N VAL A 125 0.29 -0.82 -9.54
CA VAL A 125 0.11 -2.19 -9.03
C VAL A 125 -0.57 -2.18 -7.65
N LEU A 126 -0.10 -1.32 -6.74
CA LEU A 126 -0.68 -1.17 -5.40
C LEU A 126 -2.14 -0.70 -5.46
N LEU A 127 -2.43 0.29 -6.29
CA LEU A 127 -3.78 0.83 -6.47
C LEU A 127 -4.71 -0.13 -7.21
N ASP A 128 -4.17 -1.15 -7.90
CA ASP A 128 -4.96 -2.27 -8.40
C ASP A 128 -5.27 -3.32 -7.32
N GLY A 129 -4.79 -3.16 -6.10
CA GLY A 129 -5.05 -4.06 -4.97
C GLY A 129 -4.07 -5.21 -4.85
N GLN A 130 -2.90 -5.10 -5.48
CA GLN A 130 -1.79 -6.03 -5.30
C GLN A 130 -0.88 -5.56 -4.14
N GLY A 131 -0.03 -6.47 -3.64
CA GLY A 131 1.02 -6.12 -2.70
C GLY A 131 2.31 -5.71 -3.40
N ILE A 132 3.15 -4.89 -2.77
CA ILE A 132 4.52 -4.62 -3.23
C ILE A 132 5.49 -5.02 -2.13
N LEU A 133 6.47 -5.87 -2.46
CA LEU A 133 7.57 -6.24 -1.59
C LEU A 133 8.82 -5.40 -1.93
N PHE A 134 9.37 -4.77 -0.90
CA PHE A 134 10.70 -4.16 -0.91
C PHE A 134 11.63 -4.93 0.03
N ILE A 135 12.89 -5.07 -0.37
CA ILE A 135 13.93 -5.76 0.38
C ILE A 135 15.13 -4.84 0.45
N ASP A 136 15.72 -4.71 1.63
CA ASP A 136 16.90 -3.88 1.82
C ASP A 136 18.12 -4.42 1.04
N GLY A 137 18.86 -3.50 0.42
CA GLY A 137 19.94 -3.81 -0.50
C GLY A 137 19.46 -4.25 -1.89
N ILE A 138 18.20 -4.00 -2.27
CA ILE A 138 17.69 -4.27 -3.63
C ILE A 138 17.00 -3.01 -4.17
N ASN A 139 17.40 -2.54 -5.35
CA ASN A 139 16.86 -1.37 -6.03
C ASN A 139 15.68 -1.68 -6.97
N GLN A 140 14.98 -2.78 -6.72
CA GLN A 140 13.81 -3.25 -7.47
C GLN A 140 12.74 -3.73 -6.49
N ALA A 141 11.49 -3.56 -6.86
CA ALA A 141 10.36 -4.04 -6.09
C ALA A 141 9.75 -5.30 -6.72
N LEU A 142 9.10 -6.14 -5.93
CA LEU A 142 8.34 -7.28 -6.44
C LEU A 142 6.84 -7.04 -6.21
N GLY A 143 6.07 -7.00 -7.29
CA GLY A 143 4.61 -7.02 -7.23
C GLY A 143 4.11 -8.41 -6.86
N LEU A 144 3.15 -8.49 -5.94
CA LEU A 144 2.57 -9.71 -5.40
C LEU A 144 1.08 -9.74 -5.73
N ASN A 145 0.65 -10.69 -6.57
CA ASN A 145 -0.76 -10.84 -6.91
C ASN A 145 -1.52 -11.61 -5.80
N ILE A 146 -1.67 -10.95 -4.65
CA ILE A 146 -2.44 -11.41 -3.48
C ILE A 146 -3.80 -10.70 -3.40
N LYS A 147 -4.30 -10.21 -4.54
CA LYS A 147 -5.53 -9.45 -4.63
C LYS A 147 -6.72 -10.33 -4.22
N ARG A 148 -7.63 -9.78 -3.42
CA ARG A 148 -8.87 -10.48 -3.06
C ARG A 148 -9.74 -10.62 -4.31
N LEU A 149 -9.99 -11.86 -4.72
CA LEU A 149 -10.98 -12.17 -5.74
C LEU A 149 -12.36 -12.13 -5.11
N GLU A 150 -13.22 -11.22 -5.59
CA GLU A 150 -14.65 -11.34 -5.33
C GLU A 150 -15.22 -12.37 -6.29
N ILE A 151 -15.40 -13.58 -5.80
CA ILE A 151 -16.25 -14.56 -6.47
C ILE A 151 -17.65 -13.95 -6.40
N ARG A 152 -18.11 -13.34 -7.50
CA ARG A 152 -19.55 -13.17 -7.68
C ARG A 152 -20.12 -14.58 -7.62
N SER A 153 -20.87 -14.89 -6.57
CA SER A 153 -21.69 -16.09 -6.55
C SER A 153 -22.42 -16.13 -7.90
N ILE A 154 -22.30 -17.25 -8.61
CA ILE A 154 -23.11 -17.50 -9.80
C ILE A 154 -24.53 -17.74 -9.25
N GLU A 155 -25.21 -16.66 -8.84
CA GLU A 155 -26.63 -16.70 -8.57
C GLU A 155 -27.33 -16.78 -9.91
N GLU A 156 -28.19 -17.80 -10.07
CA GLU A 156 -28.98 -18.02 -11.27
C GLU A 156 -29.65 -16.72 -11.70
N ALA A 157 -29.59 -16.45 -13.01
CA ALA A 157 -30.14 -15.24 -13.60
C ALA A 157 -31.62 -15.10 -13.23
N ALA A 158 -31.93 -14.25 -12.24
CA ALA A 158 -33.29 -13.84 -11.98
C ALA A 158 -33.77 -13.05 -13.20
N SER A 159 -34.54 -13.73 -14.04
CA SER A 159 -35.31 -13.14 -15.12
C SER A 159 -36.34 -12.18 -14.50
N GLU A 160 -35.97 -10.92 -14.31
CA GLU A 160 -36.93 -9.82 -14.41
C GLU A 160 -36.27 -8.46 -14.61
N THR A 161 -36.90 -7.70 -15.49
CA THR A 161 -36.51 -6.41 -16.06
C THR A 161 -36.34 -5.33 -15.00
N ALA A 162 -35.17 -4.70 -14.92
CA ALA A 162 -35.02 -3.42 -14.22
C ALA A 162 -33.96 -2.52 -14.86
N VAL A 163 -34.43 -1.41 -15.42
CA VAL A 163 -33.67 -0.17 -15.60
C VAL A 163 -33.13 0.26 -14.23
N ARG A 164 -31.81 0.20 -13.98
CA ARG A 164 -31.12 0.98 -12.91
C ARG A 164 -29.61 0.73 -12.92
N GLY A 165 -28.85 1.78 -12.57
CA GLY A 165 -27.39 1.88 -12.69
C GLY A 165 -26.56 0.89 -11.85
N PRO A 166 -25.22 1.05 -11.82
CA PRO A 166 -24.29 0.09 -11.22
C PRO A 166 -24.66 -0.25 -9.77
N ARG A 167 -24.67 -1.55 -9.43
CA ARG A 167 -25.12 -2.14 -8.15
C ARG A 167 -24.17 -1.92 -6.96
N ASP A 168 -23.26 -0.95 -7.04
CA ASP A 168 -22.30 -0.70 -5.95
C ASP A 168 -22.93 0.27 -4.94
N ALA A 169 -23.44 -0.25 -3.83
CA ALA A 169 -23.94 0.51 -2.70
C ALA A 169 -22.99 0.39 -1.50
N PHE A 170 -22.89 1.44 -0.69
CA PHE A 170 -22.17 1.36 0.59
C PHE A 170 -22.91 0.45 1.57
N VAL A 171 -22.13 -0.19 2.43
CA VAL A 171 -22.58 -1.07 3.53
C VAL A 171 -22.11 -0.53 4.87
N GLU A 172 -22.43 -1.20 5.96
CA GLU A 172 -22.10 -0.76 7.32
C GLU A 172 -20.60 -0.88 7.62
N LEU A 173 -19.91 -1.81 6.95
CA LEU A 173 -18.48 -2.06 7.15
C LEU A 173 -17.64 -1.01 6.40
N LEU A 174 -17.06 -0.09 7.18
CA LEU A 174 -16.19 0.99 6.69
C LEU A 174 -15.12 0.50 5.70
N GLY A 175 -14.42 -0.61 6.01
CA GLY A 175 -13.37 -1.16 5.15
C GLY A 175 -13.84 -1.59 3.76
N ILE A 176 -15.09 -2.07 3.64
CA ILE A 176 -15.69 -2.42 2.35
C ILE A 176 -15.96 -1.13 1.55
N ASN A 177 -16.49 -0.10 2.19
CA ASN A 177 -16.76 1.19 1.54
C ASN A 177 -15.48 1.86 1.02
N LEU A 178 -14.39 1.83 1.79
CA LEU A 178 -13.08 2.34 1.32
C LEU A 178 -12.59 1.55 0.11
N THR A 179 -12.78 0.24 0.10
CA THR A 179 -12.42 -0.63 -1.04
C THR A 179 -13.24 -0.28 -2.29
N LEU A 180 -14.54 -0.02 -2.14
CA LEU A 180 -15.41 0.42 -3.25
C LEU A 180 -14.89 1.74 -3.87
N LEU A 181 -14.51 2.70 -3.02
CA LEU A 181 -13.92 3.96 -3.48
C LEU A 181 -12.59 3.74 -4.21
N ARG A 182 -11.68 2.91 -3.67
CA ARG A 182 -10.37 2.61 -4.31
C ARG A 182 -10.51 1.91 -5.65
N ARG A 183 -11.47 0.99 -5.79
CA ARG A 183 -11.74 0.31 -7.07
C ARG A 183 -12.22 1.27 -8.14
N ARG A 184 -13.00 2.28 -7.75
CA ARG A 184 -13.51 3.32 -8.66
C ARG A 184 -12.45 4.38 -8.98
N LEU A 185 -11.60 4.72 -8.02
CA LEU A 185 -10.60 5.78 -8.12
C LEU A 185 -9.20 5.25 -7.79
N LYS A 186 -8.51 4.74 -8.81
CA LYS A 186 -7.13 4.23 -8.73
C LYS A 186 -6.11 5.36 -8.86
N THR A 187 -6.15 6.31 -7.93
CA THR A 187 -5.22 7.46 -7.91
C THR A 187 -4.66 7.68 -6.50
N PRO A 188 -3.35 8.02 -6.35
CA PRO A 188 -2.77 8.39 -5.06
C PRO A 188 -3.30 9.73 -4.53
N GLN A 189 -3.97 10.52 -5.38
CA GLN A 189 -4.65 11.76 -4.99
C GLN A 189 -5.88 11.50 -4.12
N LEU A 190 -6.47 10.30 -4.19
CA LEU A 190 -7.58 9.93 -3.31
C LEU A 190 -7.05 9.72 -1.90
N LYS A 191 -7.41 10.65 -1.02
CA LYS A 191 -7.09 10.63 0.41
C LYS A 191 -8.27 10.09 1.18
N MET A 192 -7.97 9.36 2.25
CA MET A 192 -8.92 8.71 3.15
C MET A 192 -8.41 8.89 4.58
N GLU A 193 -8.73 10.04 5.16
CA GLU A 193 -8.28 10.42 6.49
C GLU A 193 -9.21 9.88 7.57
N LYS A 194 -8.67 9.09 8.50
CA LYS A 194 -9.43 8.53 9.61
C LYS A 194 -9.41 9.47 10.81
N LEU A 195 -10.58 9.69 11.38
CA LEU A 195 -10.84 10.41 12.62
C LEU A 195 -11.62 9.52 13.57
N GLN A 196 -11.54 9.81 14.86
CA GLN A 196 -12.33 9.15 15.89
C GLN A 196 -13.21 10.18 16.59
N LEU A 197 -14.53 10.05 16.47
CA LEU A 197 -15.50 11.02 16.94
C LEU A 197 -16.31 10.49 18.14
N GLY A 198 -16.75 11.41 18.99
CA GLY A 198 -17.58 11.11 20.15
C GLY A 198 -16.80 10.63 21.38
N ASN A 199 -17.16 11.16 22.55
CA ASN A 199 -16.42 10.93 23.80
C ASN A 199 -16.57 9.51 24.34
N LEU A 200 -17.77 8.94 24.22
CA LEU A 200 -18.10 7.60 24.77
C LEU A 200 -17.95 6.50 23.71
N SER A 201 -18.57 6.69 22.53
CA SER A 201 -18.61 5.66 21.48
C SER A 201 -17.30 5.54 20.71
N LYS A 202 -16.49 6.61 20.64
CA LYS A 202 -15.20 6.63 19.92
C LYS A 202 -15.32 6.06 18.50
N THR A 203 -16.31 6.57 17.77
CA THR A 203 -16.73 6.08 16.46
C THR A 203 -15.69 6.43 15.40
N ASP A 204 -15.28 5.42 14.62
CA ASP A 204 -14.37 5.60 13.50
C ASP A 204 -15.08 6.23 12.29
N VAL A 205 -14.57 7.36 11.82
CA VAL A 205 -15.07 8.07 10.62
C VAL A 205 -13.93 8.30 9.65
N VAL A 206 -14.21 8.25 8.35
CA VAL A 206 -13.21 8.55 7.31
C VAL A 206 -13.72 9.64 6.40
N ILE A 207 -12.92 10.69 6.23
CA ILE A 207 -13.14 11.73 5.24
C ILE A 207 -12.36 11.33 3.98
N ALA A 208 -13.08 11.17 2.87
CA ALA A 208 -12.48 10.88 1.57
C ALA A 208 -12.56 12.09 0.63
N TYR A 209 -11.45 12.44 -0.01
CA TYR A 209 -11.37 13.57 -0.94
C TYR A 209 -10.23 13.39 -1.95
N LEU A 210 -10.26 14.15 -3.05
CA LEU A 210 -9.19 14.16 -4.06
C LEU A 210 -8.26 15.37 -3.82
N LYS A 211 -7.04 15.12 -3.33
CA LYS A 211 -6.01 16.14 -3.13
C LYS A 211 -5.63 16.78 -4.46
N GLY A 212 -5.67 18.11 -4.52
CA GLY A 212 -5.43 18.91 -5.73
C GLY A 212 -6.69 19.17 -6.57
N ILE A 213 -7.83 18.57 -6.23
CA ILE A 213 -9.13 18.84 -6.87
C ILE A 213 -10.09 19.46 -5.84
N ALA A 214 -10.19 18.86 -4.65
CA ALA A 214 -10.98 19.42 -3.56
C ALA A 214 -10.31 20.68 -3.01
N ASP A 215 -11.12 21.69 -2.70
CA ASP A 215 -10.66 22.90 -2.03
C ASP A 215 -10.18 22.55 -0.60
N PRO A 216 -8.90 22.82 -0.26
CA PRO A 216 -8.37 22.52 1.05
C PRO A 216 -9.10 23.24 2.19
N GLU A 217 -9.63 24.45 1.96
CA GLU A 217 -10.38 25.19 2.98
C GLU A 217 -11.69 24.49 3.33
N ILE A 218 -12.38 23.93 2.32
CA ILE A 218 -13.61 23.16 2.53
C ILE A 218 -13.31 21.86 3.27
N VAL A 219 -12.23 21.17 2.91
CA VAL A 219 -11.83 19.92 3.59
C VAL A 219 -11.54 20.18 5.07
N GLU A 220 -10.87 21.29 5.38
CA GLU A 220 -10.55 21.68 6.75
C GLU A 220 -11.80 22.10 7.54
N GLU A 221 -12.71 22.86 6.91
CA GLU A 221 -14.00 23.21 7.52
C GLU A 221 -14.83 21.96 7.86
N VAL A 222 -14.86 20.96 6.97
CA VAL A 222 -15.53 19.68 7.25
C VAL A 222 -14.91 18.99 8.47
N LYS A 223 -13.57 18.93 8.56
CA LYS A 223 -12.86 18.35 9.72
C LYS A 223 -13.21 19.08 11.02
N ASN A 224 -13.21 20.41 10.98
CA ASN A 224 -13.51 21.25 12.15
C ASN A 224 -14.96 21.10 12.61
N ARG A 225 -15.92 20.93 11.70
CA ARG A 225 -17.34 20.79 12.06
C ARG A 225 -17.71 19.46 12.70
N ILE A 226 -17.01 18.38 12.34
CA ILE A 226 -17.34 17.04 12.82
C ILE A 226 -16.54 16.63 14.06
N SER A 227 -15.44 17.34 14.37
CA SER A 227 -14.60 17.12 15.55
C SER A 227 -15.19 17.78 16.79
#